data_AF-A0A3M0GD54-F1
#
_entry.id   AF-A0A3M0GD54-F1
#
_cell.length_a   1.000
_cell.length_b   1.000
_cell.length_c   1.000
_cell.angle_alpha   90.00
_cell.angle_beta   90.00
_cell.angle_gamma   90.00
#
_symmetry.space_group_name_H-M   'P 1'
#
loop_
_entity.id
_entity.type
_entity.pdbx_description
1 polymer ?
#
loop_
_entity_poly.entity_id
_entity_poly.type
_entity_poly.pdbx_seq_one_letter_code
_entity_poly.pdbx_strand_id
1 'polypeptide(L)'
;MILTQRPLERVLFRTPAHPSPILEATQERYLLEHLFTRGFDVDHGTVRSDADPAPRALGIFWSVIAQECPMVNESIEPARWGEPVSDRAIATTEGHLHAQLPPAWRAYLQSQRWLRRGWLESGDYIHLYDPEESLEIMDAWGDSTALHPGIYFLGGDGSRSIYCVDLRDAEPAVQLTDIVGGGWMDAEPLLDSVEQFVAAISDGTFRAFQEG
;
A
#
# COMPACT_ATOMS: atom_id res chain seq x y z
N MET A 1 30.35 -20.43 -46.06
CA MET A 1 29.56 -20.90 -44.91
C MET A 1 29.37 -19.70 -44.00
N ILE A 2 28.24 -19.02 -44.14
CA ILE A 2 27.98 -17.68 -43.59
C ILE A 2 26.93 -17.82 -42.49
N LEU A 3 27.28 -17.37 -41.28
CA LEU A 3 26.41 -17.28 -40.11
C LEU A 3 25.51 -16.04 -40.27
N THR A 4 24.20 -16.23 -40.28
CA THR A 4 23.20 -15.16 -40.29
C THR A 4 22.89 -14.72 -38.86
N GLN A 5 23.39 -13.54 -38.47
CA GLN A 5 22.92 -12.83 -37.28
C GLN A 5 21.61 -12.10 -37.61
N ARG A 6 20.59 -12.28 -36.76
CA ARG A 6 19.33 -11.52 -36.83
C ARG A 6 19.52 -10.12 -36.24
N PRO A 7 18.89 -9.08 -36.81
CA PRO A 7 18.97 -7.72 -36.25
C PRO A 7 18.04 -7.56 -35.04
N LEU A 8 18.52 -6.78 -34.06
CA LEU A 8 17.77 -6.31 -32.89
C LEU A 8 16.69 -5.31 -33.34
N GLU A 9 15.42 -5.61 -33.07
CA GLU A 9 14.33 -4.65 -33.22
C GLU A 9 14.40 -3.61 -32.11
N ARG A 10 14.42 -2.34 -32.53
CA ARG A 10 14.34 -1.14 -31.70
C ARG A 10 12.96 -1.08 -31.04
N VAL A 11 12.89 -1.24 -29.73
CA VAL A 11 11.73 -0.80 -28.92
C VAL A 11 11.72 0.72 -28.94
N LEU A 12 10.79 1.30 -29.71
CA LEU A 12 10.52 2.73 -29.71
C LEU A 12 9.73 3.07 -28.45
N PHE A 13 10.40 3.64 -27.45
CA PHE A 13 9.74 4.35 -26.35
C PHE A 13 8.95 5.53 -26.94
N ARG A 14 7.62 5.48 -26.87
CA ARG A 14 6.78 6.66 -27.06
C ARG A 14 6.84 7.48 -25.79
N THR A 15 7.61 8.56 -25.81
CA THR A 15 7.52 9.66 -24.85
C THR A 15 6.16 10.34 -25.02
N PRO A 16 5.32 10.48 -23.98
CA PRO A 16 4.19 11.40 -24.07
C PRO A 16 4.73 12.83 -24.16
N ALA A 17 4.26 13.53 -25.18
CA ALA A 17 4.53 14.95 -25.39
C ALA A 17 3.73 15.78 -24.39
N HIS A 18 4.45 16.66 -23.69
CA HIS A 18 4.01 17.69 -22.74
C HIS A 18 3.71 17.27 -21.27
N PRO A 19 4.39 17.90 -20.29
CA PRO A 19 4.00 17.84 -18.88
C PRO A 19 2.75 18.71 -18.66
N SER A 20 1.72 18.13 -18.03
CA SER A 20 0.53 18.88 -17.61
C SER A 20 0.88 19.82 -16.44
N PRO A 21 0.59 21.13 -16.53
CA PRO A 21 0.94 22.13 -15.51
C PRO A 21 0.02 22.13 -14.28
N ILE A 22 -0.73 21.04 -14.04
CA ILE A 22 -1.68 20.91 -12.92
C ILE A 22 -1.12 19.98 -11.82
N LEU A 23 -0.02 19.28 -12.10
CA LEU A 23 0.68 18.40 -11.16
C LEU A 23 1.57 19.14 -10.14
N GLU A 24 1.86 20.43 -10.30
CA GLU A 24 2.69 21.17 -9.33
C GLU A 24 1.89 21.74 -8.14
N ALA A 25 0.62 22.14 -8.32
CA ALA A 25 -0.08 22.92 -7.30
C ALA A 25 -0.66 22.11 -6.13
N THR A 26 -0.77 20.78 -6.25
CA THR A 26 -1.37 19.93 -5.20
C THR A 26 -0.33 19.08 -4.46
N GLN A 27 0.83 18.81 -5.07
CA GLN A 27 1.96 18.14 -4.40
C GLN A 27 2.77 19.09 -3.50
N GLU A 28 2.80 20.41 -3.79
CA GLU A 28 3.52 21.37 -2.95
C GLU A 28 2.89 21.57 -1.55
N ARG A 29 1.59 21.36 -1.37
CA ARG A 29 0.96 21.50 -0.04
C ARG A 29 1.20 20.32 0.90
N TYR A 30 1.39 19.11 0.37
CA TYR A 30 1.66 17.93 1.19
C TYR A 30 3.13 17.81 1.60
N LEU A 31 4.05 18.44 0.85
CA LEU A 31 5.49 18.46 1.17
C LEU A 31 5.91 19.64 2.08
N LEU A 32 5.13 20.72 2.15
CA LEU A 32 5.51 21.92 2.93
C LEU A 32 5.17 21.86 4.42
N GLU A 33 4.27 20.98 4.89
CA GLU A 33 3.98 20.83 6.32
C GLU A 33 4.82 19.76 7.03
N HIS A 34 5.51 18.88 6.29
CA HIS A 34 6.33 17.79 6.87
C HIS A 34 7.84 18.09 6.95
N LEU A 35 8.31 19.27 6.54
CA LEU A 35 9.72 19.68 6.62
C LEU A 35 10.04 20.74 7.68
N PHE A 36 9.07 21.15 8.52
CA PHE A 36 9.30 22.19 9.53
C PHE A 36 9.53 21.71 10.96
N THR A 37 9.71 20.40 11.19
CA THR A 37 9.86 19.83 12.55
C THR A 37 11.17 19.08 12.80
N ARG A 38 12.26 19.46 12.13
CA ARG A 38 13.61 19.10 12.59
C ARG A 38 14.54 20.28 12.44
N GLY A 39 14.73 21.00 13.54
CA GLY A 39 15.83 21.94 13.68
C GLY A 39 17.16 21.21 13.44
N PHE A 40 17.86 21.60 12.40
CA PHE A 40 19.26 21.26 12.21
C PHE A 40 20.03 22.55 11.94
N ASP A 41 20.88 22.85 12.92
CA ASP A 41 21.92 23.87 12.89
C ASP A 41 23.01 23.40 11.91
N VAL A 42 23.41 24.28 10.98
CA VAL A 42 24.39 23.97 9.93
C VAL A 42 25.69 24.67 10.28
N ASP A 43 26.55 23.97 10.99
CA ASP A 43 27.94 24.41 11.18
C ASP A 43 28.85 23.81 10.09
N HIS A 44 29.71 24.66 9.55
CA HIS A 44 30.53 24.41 8.37
C HIS A 44 31.76 23.57 8.71
N GLY A 45 31.96 22.43 8.02
CA GLY A 45 33.18 21.64 8.20
C GLY A 45 33.43 20.60 7.10
N THR A 46 34.22 20.98 6.10
CA THR A 46 34.79 20.14 5.04
C THR A 46 35.72 19.05 5.59
N VAL A 47 35.55 17.77 5.18
CA VAL A 47 36.65 16.78 5.21
C VAL A 47 36.58 15.82 4.00
N ARG A 48 37.77 15.52 3.47
CA ARG A 48 38.14 14.84 2.23
C ARG A 48 37.97 13.32 2.21
N SER A 49 37.83 12.81 0.99
CA SER A 49 38.19 11.47 0.50
C SER A 49 39.60 11.05 0.89
N ASP A 50 39.80 9.78 1.28
CA ASP A 50 40.85 8.89 0.74
C ASP A 50 40.74 7.45 1.30
N ALA A 51 41.06 6.49 0.41
CA ALA A 51 41.50 5.10 0.61
C ALA A 51 40.49 3.92 0.43
N ASP A 52 40.77 3.15 -0.62
CA ASP A 52 40.49 1.72 -0.90
C ASP A 52 41.91 1.02 -0.98
N PRO A 53 42.16 -0.33 -0.94
CA PRO A 53 41.26 -1.49 -0.99
C PRO A 53 41.57 -2.77 -0.13
N ALA A 54 40.51 -3.59 0.11
CA ALA A 54 40.41 -5.09 0.12
C ALA A 54 41.37 -6.00 0.97
N PRO A 55 41.22 -7.36 1.05
CA PRO A 55 40.06 -8.28 1.19
C PRO A 55 40.26 -9.43 2.26
N ARG A 56 39.23 -10.30 2.42
CA ARG A 56 39.22 -11.71 2.93
C ARG A 56 38.94 -12.01 4.43
N ALA A 57 37.76 -12.60 4.67
CA ALA A 57 37.49 -13.80 5.52
C ALA A 57 35.97 -14.11 5.44
N LEU A 58 35.44 -14.92 4.51
CA LEU A 58 35.32 -16.39 4.58
C LEU A 58 35.05 -16.93 5.99
N GLY A 59 33.82 -17.39 6.25
CA GLY A 59 33.54 -18.24 7.40
C GLY A 59 32.08 -18.32 7.84
N ILE A 60 31.22 -18.92 7.00
CA ILE A 60 30.16 -19.86 7.41
C ILE A 60 29.35 -19.46 8.67
N PHE A 61 28.17 -18.85 8.50
CA PHE A 61 26.97 -19.09 9.33
C PHE A 61 25.79 -18.23 8.86
N TRP A 62 25.06 -18.64 7.82
CA TRP A 62 23.59 -18.57 7.73
C TRP A 62 23.08 -19.26 6.44
N SER A 63 23.53 -20.49 6.18
CA SER A 63 22.68 -21.40 5.39
C SER A 63 21.57 -21.86 6.34
N VAL A 64 20.31 -21.75 5.90
CA VAL A 64 19.05 -21.93 6.64
C VAL A 64 18.51 -20.64 7.27
N ILE A 65 18.06 -19.67 6.45
CA ILE A 65 16.66 -19.17 6.33
C ILE A 65 16.60 -18.37 5.01
N ALA A 66 16.60 -19.07 3.87
CA ALA A 66 16.11 -18.52 2.62
C ALA A 66 14.85 -19.32 2.28
N GLN A 67 13.77 -19.01 3.00
CA GLN A 67 12.45 -19.33 2.51
C GLN A 67 12.14 -18.18 1.56
N GLU A 68 12.49 -18.38 0.28
CA GLU A 68 12.13 -17.47 -0.80
C GLU A 68 10.60 -17.41 -0.84
N CYS A 69 10.03 -16.36 -0.24
CA CYS A 69 8.62 -16.02 -0.38
C CYS A 69 8.48 -15.22 -1.69
N PRO A 70 7.73 -15.69 -2.70
CA PRO A 70 7.58 -14.97 -3.95
C PRO A 70 6.80 -13.63 -3.83
N MET A 71 6.07 -13.42 -2.74
CA MET A 71 4.86 -12.57 -2.63
C MET A 71 4.94 -11.06 -2.92
N VAL A 72 6.12 -10.43 -3.09
CA VAL A 72 6.24 -8.96 -3.24
C VAL A 72 7.29 -8.59 -4.27
N ASN A 73 6.94 -7.70 -5.19
CA ASN A 73 7.90 -7.10 -6.10
C ASN A 73 8.65 -5.93 -5.43
N GLU A 74 9.73 -6.24 -4.72
CA GLU A 74 10.56 -5.26 -4.01
C GLU A 74 11.43 -4.38 -4.94
N SER A 75 11.33 -4.54 -6.27
CA SER A 75 12.21 -3.85 -7.23
C SER A 75 11.95 -2.34 -7.37
N ILE A 76 10.80 -1.84 -6.89
CA ILE A 76 10.41 -0.43 -6.98
C ILE A 76 10.39 0.22 -5.58
N GLU A 77 9.67 -0.38 -4.62
CA GLU A 77 9.68 0.00 -3.21
C GLU A 77 9.64 -1.30 -2.37
N PRO A 78 10.46 -1.44 -1.31
CA PRO A 78 10.37 -2.61 -0.43
C PRO A 78 9.02 -2.62 0.30
N ALA A 79 8.39 -3.80 0.39
CA ALA A 79 7.19 -3.95 1.19
C ALA A 79 7.46 -3.55 2.64
N ARG A 80 6.50 -2.84 3.21
CA ARG A 80 6.45 -2.58 4.64
C ARG A 80 5.39 -3.48 5.26
N TRP A 81 5.83 -4.25 6.23
CA TRP A 81 4.98 -5.11 7.04
C TRP A 81 4.56 -4.34 8.29
N GLY A 82 3.32 -4.54 8.72
CA GLY A 82 2.83 -3.99 9.97
C GLY A 82 3.16 -4.90 11.15
N GLU A 83 3.22 -4.28 12.34
CA GLU A 83 3.27 -5.02 13.59
C GLU A 83 1.87 -5.56 13.93
N PRO A 84 1.75 -6.71 14.63
CA PRO A 84 0.47 -7.23 15.08
C PRO A 84 -0.37 -6.18 15.81
N VAL A 85 -1.59 -5.94 15.34
CA VAL A 85 -2.50 -4.98 15.94
C VAL A 85 -3.07 -5.55 17.25
N SER A 86 -3.03 -4.77 18.32
CA SER A 86 -3.54 -5.23 19.62
C SER A 86 -5.07 -5.33 19.65
N ASP A 87 -5.61 -6.25 20.45
CA ASP A 87 -7.06 -6.33 20.70
C ASP A 87 -7.64 -5.01 21.21
N ARG A 88 -6.86 -4.24 21.98
CA ARG A 88 -7.27 -2.93 22.49
C ARG A 88 -7.48 -1.92 21.38
N ALA A 89 -6.57 -1.86 20.40
CA ALA A 89 -6.69 -0.94 19.26
C ALA A 89 -7.95 -1.28 18.46
N ILE A 90 -8.15 -2.57 18.16
CA ILE A 90 -9.34 -3.05 17.45
C ILE A 90 -10.62 -2.72 18.24
N ALA A 91 -10.68 -3.06 19.54
CA ALA A 91 -11.85 -2.79 20.37
C ALA A 91 -12.15 -1.28 20.51
N THR A 92 -11.13 -0.43 20.49
CA THR A 92 -11.31 1.03 20.51
C THR A 92 -11.97 1.49 19.21
N THR A 93 -11.48 1.00 18.06
CA THR A 93 -12.06 1.31 16.75
C THR A 93 -13.49 0.78 16.61
N GLU A 94 -13.75 -0.47 17.00
CA GLU A 94 -15.10 -1.06 17.03
C GLU A 94 -16.05 -0.26 17.93
N GLY A 95 -15.53 0.25 19.05
CA GLY A 95 -16.26 1.14 19.96
C GLY A 95 -16.67 2.46 19.30
N HIS A 96 -15.78 3.08 18.51
CA HIS A 96 -16.07 4.30 17.76
C HIS A 96 -17.07 4.07 16.61
N LEU A 97 -16.95 2.94 15.92
CA LEU A 97 -17.80 2.60 14.79
C LEU A 97 -19.16 2.04 15.20
N HIS A 98 -19.32 1.65 16.47
CA HIS A 98 -20.48 0.89 16.97
C HIS A 98 -20.76 -0.39 16.16
N ALA A 99 -19.72 -1.00 15.61
CA ALA A 99 -19.77 -2.18 14.78
C ALA A 99 -18.52 -3.04 14.97
N GLN A 100 -18.61 -4.33 14.64
CA GLN A 100 -17.47 -5.24 14.72
C GLN A 100 -16.70 -5.24 13.40
N LEU A 101 -15.38 -5.36 13.47
CA LEU A 101 -14.57 -5.56 12.28
C LEU A 101 -14.76 -7.00 11.78
N PRO A 102 -14.71 -7.24 10.45
CA PRO A 102 -14.81 -8.57 9.89
C PRO A 102 -13.78 -9.53 10.50
N PRO A 103 -14.17 -10.74 10.94
CA PRO A 103 -13.25 -11.66 11.64
C PRO A 103 -11.98 -11.99 10.86
N ALA A 104 -12.09 -12.16 9.53
CA ALA A 104 -10.94 -12.41 8.65
C ALA A 104 -9.95 -11.24 8.64
N TRP A 105 -10.46 -10.00 8.65
CA TRP A 105 -9.62 -8.80 8.73
C TRP A 105 -8.93 -8.68 10.08
N ARG A 106 -9.67 -8.93 11.17
CA ARG A 106 -9.10 -8.96 12.53
C ARG A 106 -7.94 -9.93 12.63
N ALA A 107 -8.16 -11.16 12.19
CA ALA A 107 -7.15 -12.22 12.22
C ALA A 107 -5.92 -11.85 11.37
N TYR A 108 -6.13 -11.24 10.22
CA TYR A 108 -5.06 -10.78 9.35
C TYR A 108 -4.20 -9.69 10.02
N LEU A 109 -4.82 -8.62 10.55
CA LEU A 109 -4.13 -7.54 11.25
C LEU A 109 -3.38 -7.99 12.52
N GLN A 110 -3.85 -9.06 13.17
CA GLN A 110 -3.21 -9.66 14.34
C GLN A 110 -2.07 -10.62 13.97
N SER A 111 -1.90 -10.94 12.69
CA SER A 111 -0.80 -11.78 12.24
C SER A 111 0.55 -11.06 12.34
N GLN A 112 1.63 -11.83 12.43
CA GLN A 112 3.01 -11.32 12.47
C GLN A 112 3.47 -10.73 11.13
N ARG A 113 2.70 -10.88 10.05
CA ARG A 113 3.12 -10.54 8.69
C ARG A 113 1.95 -10.01 7.86
N TRP A 114 1.19 -9.04 8.38
CA TRP A 114 0.24 -8.33 7.55
C TRP A 114 0.96 -7.24 6.75
N LEU A 115 0.64 -7.14 5.47
CA LEU A 115 1.23 -6.15 4.57
C LEU A 115 0.64 -4.78 4.88
N ARG A 116 1.48 -3.81 5.28
CA ARG A 116 1.03 -2.42 5.44
C ARG A 116 1.02 -1.71 4.10
N ARG A 117 2.10 -1.83 3.31
CA ARG A 117 2.11 -1.33 1.93
C ARG A 117 3.18 -1.99 1.07
N GLY A 118 2.95 -2.05 -0.23
CA GLY A 118 3.94 -2.54 -1.18
C GLY A 118 3.34 -2.93 -2.52
N TRP A 119 4.21 -3.31 -3.45
CA TRP A 119 3.83 -3.85 -4.75
C TRP A 119 3.63 -5.37 -4.65
N LEU A 120 2.45 -5.82 -5.05
CA LEU A 120 2.14 -7.25 -5.16
C LEU A 120 2.76 -7.84 -6.44
N GLU A 121 2.88 -9.18 -6.50
CA GLU A 121 3.31 -9.86 -7.72
C GLU A 121 2.36 -9.61 -8.90
N SER A 122 1.08 -9.36 -8.61
CA SER A 122 0.10 -8.96 -9.60
C SER A 122 0.50 -7.67 -10.34
N GLY A 123 1.33 -6.82 -9.73
CA GLY A 123 1.70 -5.51 -10.24
C GLY A 123 0.86 -4.37 -9.66
N ASP A 124 -0.09 -4.65 -8.77
CA ASP A 124 -0.84 -3.62 -8.07
C ASP A 124 -0.07 -3.14 -6.82
N TYR A 125 -0.13 -1.83 -6.57
CA TYR A 125 0.30 -1.26 -5.31
C TYR A 125 -0.85 -1.29 -4.31
N ILE A 126 -0.55 -1.68 -3.08
CA ILE A 126 -1.52 -1.69 -1.98
C ILE A 126 -0.99 -0.90 -0.79
N HIS A 127 -1.88 -0.17 -0.13
CA HIS A 127 -1.68 0.46 1.16
C HIS A 127 -2.85 0.07 2.07
N LEU A 128 -2.61 -0.84 3.01
CA LEU A 128 -3.60 -1.30 3.98
C LEU A 128 -3.52 -0.48 5.27
N TYR A 129 -4.69 -0.20 5.84
CA TYR A 129 -4.80 0.63 7.03
C TYR A 129 -4.96 -0.23 8.28
N ASP A 130 -4.22 0.11 9.32
CA ASP A 130 -4.56 -0.36 10.66
C ASP A 130 -5.86 0.32 11.15
N PRO A 131 -6.49 -0.17 12.24
CA PRO A 131 -7.77 0.38 12.70
C PRO A 131 -7.73 1.84 13.16
N GLU A 132 -6.56 2.34 13.58
CA GLU A 132 -6.41 3.75 13.98
C GLU A 132 -6.30 4.62 12.73
N GLU A 133 -5.43 4.23 11.78
CA GLU A 133 -5.27 4.88 10.48
C GLU A 133 -6.59 4.92 9.69
N SER A 134 -7.38 3.84 9.71
CA SER A 134 -8.71 3.83 9.08
C SER A 134 -9.63 4.91 9.66
N LEU A 135 -9.62 5.13 10.97
CA LEU A 135 -10.44 6.17 11.59
C LEU A 135 -9.94 7.57 11.23
N GLU A 136 -8.63 7.77 11.19
CA GLU A 136 -8.02 9.04 10.79
C GLU A 136 -8.41 9.40 9.34
N ILE A 137 -8.35 8.44 8.42
CA ILE A 137 -8.75 8.66 7.02
C ILE A 137 -10.25 8.89 6.89
N MET A 138 -11.07 8.16 7.65
CA MET A 138 -12.53 8.39 7.68
C MET A 138 -12.87 9.79 8.22
N ASP A 139 -12.21 10.25 9.28
CA ASP A 139 -12.39 11.62 9.79
C ASP A 139 -11.96 12.67 8.75
N ALA A 140 -10.84 12.43 8.05
CA ALA A 140 -10.38 13.29 6.97
C ALA A 140 -11.34 13.35 5.76
N TRP A 141 -12.08 12.27 5.48
CA TRP A 141 -13.16 12.27 4.48
C TRP A 141 -14.37 13.12 4.90
N GLY A 142 -14.53 13.39 6.20
CA GLY A 142 -15.60 14.23 6.74
C GLY A 142 -16.98 13.80 6.25
N ASP A 143 -17.73 14.74 5.71
CA ASP A 143 -19.12 14.54 5.26
C ASP A 143 -19.28 13.43 4.20
N SER A 144 -18.23 13.07 3.44
CA SER A 144 -18.28 11.97 2.47
C SER A 144 -18.49 10.61 3.14
N THR A 145 -18.04 10.44 4.39
CA THR A 145 -18.33 9.21 5.15
C THR A 145 -19.82 9.09 5.51
N ALA A 146 -20.52 10.21 5.71
CA ALA A 146 -21.95 10.20 6.00
C ALA A 146 -22.79 9.73 4.79
N LEU A 147 -22.25 9.81 3.58
CA LEU A 147 -22.84 9.26 2.36
C LEU A 147 -22.69 7.73 2.27
N HIS A 148 -21.80 7.15 3.08
CA HIS A 148 -21.52 5.71 3.16
C HIS A 148 -21.78 5.21 4.58
N PRO A 149 -23.04 5.16 5.06
CA PRO A 149 -23.35 4.67 6.40
C PRO A 149 -22.78 3.26 6.60
N GLY A 150 -22.05 3.06 7.70
CA GLY A 150 -21.42 1.78 8.02
C GLY A 150 -20.07 1.52 7.36
N ILE A 151 -19.52 2.48 6.60
CA ILE A 151 -18.26 2.26 5.90
C ILE A 151 -17.08 2.04 6.85
N TYR A 152 -16.22 1.11 6.46
CA TYR A 152 -14.92 0.92 7.07
C TYR A 152 -13.86 0.73 5.96
N PHE A 153 -12.71 1.37 6.11
CA PHE A 153 -11.64 1.31 5.13
C PHE A 153 -10.65 0.19 5.47
N LEU A 154 -10.43 -0.70 4.52
CA LEU A 154 -9.41 -1.74 4.61
C LEU A 154 -8.05 -1.21 4.12
N GLY A 155 -8.06 -0.28 3.17
CA GLY A 155 -6.86 0.24 2.52
C GLY A 155 -7.19 1.05 1.26
N GLY A 156 -6.18 1.26 0.43
CA GLY A 156 -6.31 1.85 -0.90
C GLY A 156 -5.10 1.58 -1.78
N ASP A 157 -5.11 2.17 -2.97
CA ASP A 157 -4.04 2.04 -3.98
C ASP A 157 -2.90 3.06 -3.80
N GLY A 158 -2.92 3.83 -2.71
CA GLY A 158 -1.99 4.94 -2.47
C GLY A 158 -2.31 6.22 -3.25
N SER A 159 -3.44 6.25 -3.96
CA SER A 159 -3.93 7.39 -4.74
C SER A 159 -5.36 7.75 -4.32
N ARG A 160 -6.37 7.44 -5.14
CA ARG A 160 -7.78 7.82 -4.93
C ARG A 160 -8.68 6.65 -4.60
N SER A 161 -8.26 5.44 -4.93
CA SER A 161 -9.11 4.26 -4.82
C SER A 161 -9.00 3.70 -3.41
N ILE A 162 -10.15 3.51 -2.76
CA ILE A 162 -10.27 3.02 -1.39
C ILE A 162 -10.99 1.67 -1.40
N TYR A 163 -10.39 0.68 -0.76
CA TYR A 163 -11.00 -0.62 -0.49
C TYR A 163 -11.81 -0.52 0.81
N CYS A 164 -13.10 -0.81 0.73
CA CYS A 164 -14.01 -0.62 1.85
C CYS A 164 -15.02 -1.76 2.00
N VAL A 165 -15.67 -1.78 3.15
CA VAL A 165 -16.74 -2.72 3.51
C VAL A 165 -17.87 -1.98 4.21
N ASP A 166 -19.09 -2.50 4.09
CA ASP A 166 -20.25 -2.01 4.83
C ASP A 166 -20.46 -2.85 6.10
N LEU A 167 -20.08 -2.32 7.26
CA LEU A 167 -20.18 -3.03 8.55
C LEU A 167 -21.62 -3.23 9.04
N ARG A 168 -22.63 -2.73 8.32
CA ARG A 168 -24.04 -3.06 8.59
C ARG A 168 -24.38 -4.47 8.13
N ASP A 169 -23.62 -5.00 7.17
CA ASP A 169 -23.75 -6.36 6.68
C ASP A 169 -22.94 -7.32 7.57
N ALA A 170 -23.54 -8.48 7.91
CA ALA A 170 -22.87 -9.48 8.74
C ALA A 170 -21.68 -10.15 8.04
N GLU A 171 -21.78 -10.27 6.71
CA GLU A 171 -20.74 -10.83 5.83
C GLU A 171 -20.48 -9.84 4.69
N PRO A 172 -19.72 -8.77 4.95
CA PRO A 172 -19.59 -7.70 3.98
C PRO A 172 -18.70 -8.11 2.80
N ALA A 173 -19.18 -7.78 1.60
CA ALA A 173 -18.36 -7.80 0.39
C ALA A 173 -17.34 -6.66 0.42
N VAL A 174 -16.19 -6.87 -0.22
CA VAL A 174 -15.19 -5.82 -0.41
C VAL A 174 -15.54 -5.02 -1.65
N GLN A 175 -15.60 -3.71 -1.49
CA GLN A 175 -15.96 -2.76 -2.53
C GLN A 175 -14.82 -1.78 -2.76
N LEU A 176 -14.83 -1.17 -3.94
CA LEU A 176 -13.95 -0.08 -4.33
C LEU A 176 -14.77 1.20 -4.40
N THR A 177 -14.28 2.26 -3.76
CA THR A 177 -14.87 3.59 -3.87
C THR A 177 -13.78 4.63 -4.14
N ASP A 178 -14.17 5.78 -4.67
CA ASP A 178 -13.29 6.94 -4.86
C ASP A 178 -13.48 7.91 -3.68
N ILE A 179 -12.41 8.64 -3.33
CA ILE A 179 -12.44 9.73 -2.34
C ILE A 179 -13.52 10.81 -2.58
N VAL A 180 -14.02 10.95 -3.80
CA VAL A 180 -15.14 11.85 -4.13
C VAL A 180 -16.46 11.12 -4.40
N GLY A 181 -16.58 9.83 -4.06
CA GLY A 181 -17.78 9.02 -4.29
C GLY A 181 -19.02 9.56 -3.57
N GLY A 182 -20.18 9.47 -4.22
CA GLY A 182 -21.45 10.00 -3.74
C GLY A 182 -22.22 9.08 -2.77
N GLY A 183 -21.63 7.95 -2.38
CA GLY A 183 -22.23 6.95 -1.49
C GLY A 183 -22.11 5.53 -2.04
N TRP A 184 -22.73 4.57 -1.34
CA TRP A 184 -22.70 3.14 -1.71
C TRP A 184 -23.20 2.81 -3.12
N MET A 185 -23.97 3.70 -3.76
CA MET A 185 -24.45 3.51 -5.14
C MET A 185 -23.33 3.65 -6.19
N ASP A 186 -22.25 4.36 -5.84
CA ASP A 186 -21.09 4.58 -6.71
C ASP A 186 -19.95 3.59 -6.40
N ALA A 187 -20.10 2.79 -5.34
CA ALA A 187 -19.11 1.80 -4.95
C ALA A 187 -19.17 0.59 -5.90
N GLU A 188 -18.01 0.17 -6.39
CA GLU A 188 -17.87 -0.94 -7.31
C GLU A 188 -17.60 -2.23 -6.54
N PRO A 189 -18.30 -3.34 -6.83
CA PRO A 189 -18.01 -4.62 -6.19
C PRO A 189 -16.63 -5.12 -6.62
N LEU A 190 -15.78 -5.49 -5.66
CA LEU A 190 -14.42 -5.95 -5.92
C LEU A 190 -14.25 -7.45 -5.62
N LEU A 191 -14.62 -7.88 -4.42
CA LEU A 191 -14.59 -9.29 -4.00
C LEU A 191 -15.81 -9.60 -3.13
N ASP A 192 -16.27 -10.85 -3.17
CA ASP A 192 -17.50 -11.24 -2.47
C ASP A 192 -17.34 -11.28 -0.95
N SER A 193 -16.10 -11.30 -0.44
CA SER A 193 -15.83 -11.33 0.99
C SER A 193 -14.46 -10.80 1.37
N VAL A 194 -14.33 -10.40 2.63
CA VAL A 194 -13.06 -10.02 3.25
C VAL A 194 -12.07 -11.18 3.32
N GLU A 195 -12.55 -12.42 3.46
CA GLU A 195 -11.69 -13.61 3.43
C GLU A 195 -10.99 -13.78 2.08
N GLN A 196 -11.72 -13.59 0.98
CA GLN A 196 -11.13 -13.59 -0.37
C GLN A 196 -10.10 -12.47 -0.55
N PHE A 197 -10.36 -11.29 -0.01
CA PHE A 197 -9.41 -10.16 -0.06
C PHE A 197 -8.11 -10.46 0.69
N VAL A 198 -8.21 -10.95 1.92
CA VAL A 198 -7.05 -11.36 2.72
C VAL A 198 -6.25 -12.47 2.03
N ALA A 199 -6.93 -13.48 1.48
CA ALA A 199 -6.28 -14.56 0.74
C ALA A 199 -5.53 -14.02 -0.50
N ALA A 200 -6.19 -13.18 -1.31
CA ALA A 200 -5.59 -12.63 -2.52
C ALA A 200 -4.36 -11.75 -2.24
N ILE A 201 -4.38 -10.96 -1.16
CA ILE A 201 -3.23 -10.17 -0.73
C ILE A 201 -2.11 -11.07 -0.23
N SER A 202 -2.44 -12.06 0.61
CA SER A 202 -1.46 -13.00 1.16
C SER A 202 -0.78 -13.80 0.06
N ASP A 203 -1.50 -14.13 -1.00
CA ASP A 203 -0.98 -14.84 -2.17
C ASP A 203 -0.28 -13.90 -3.18
N GLY A 204 -0.32 -12.58 -2.99
CA GLY A 204 0.24 -11.60 -3.94
C GLY A 204 -0.54 -11.47 -5.26
N THR A 205 -1.74 -12.04 -5.33
CA THR A 205 -2.56 -12.16 -6.55
C THR A 205 -3.66 -11.11 -6.65
N PHE A 206 -3.90 -10.34 -5.59
CA PHE A 206 -4.94 -9.31 -5.57
C PHE A 206 -4.78 -8.31 -6.73
N ARG A 207 -5.91 -8.00 -7.38
CA ARG A 207 -6.02 -7.01 -8.46
C ARG A 207 -7.27 -6.16 -8.23
N ALA A 208 -7.07 -4.86 -8.06
CA ALA A 208 -8.16 -3.89 -7.91
C ALA A 208 -8.87 -3.63 -9.24
N PHE A 209 -8.12 -3.67 -10.34
CA PHE A 209 -8.64 -3.43 -11.69
C PHE A 209 -8.35 -4.65 -12.57
N GLN A 210 -9.39 -5.24 -13.13
CA GLN A 210 -9.23 -6.29 -14.15
C GLN A 210 -8.88 -5.62 -15.48
N GLU A 211 -7.82 -6.08 -16.16
CA GLU A 211 -7.62 -5.72 -17.57
C GLU A 211 -8.76 -6.33 -18.38
N GLY A 212 -9.55 -5.48 -19.05
CA GLY A 212 -10.65 -5.90 -19.93
C GLY A 212 -10.17 -6.47 -21.27
#